data_AF-A0A7C7LZB6-F1
#
_entry.id   AF-A0A7C7LZB6-F1
#
_cell.length_a   1.000
_cell.length_b   1.000
_cell.length_c   1.000
_cell.angle_alpha   90.00
_cell.angle_beta   90.00
_cell.angle_gamma   90.00
#
_symmetry.space_group_name_H-M   'P 1'
#
loop_
_entity.id
_entity.type
_entity.pdbx_description
1 polymer ?
#
loop_
_entity_poly.entity_id
_entity_poly.type
_entity_poly.pdbx_seq_one_letter_code
_entity_poly.pdbx_strand_id
1 'polypeptide(L)'
;MDIWLDEDSREIATELQRRRHIRYQHYHWLAGWIDKVEHENFGGGNVTITLFDGIDSSLYEEFKAKKGEDFGVVTAEKTLRTWWHNNDKKNGQVVEWKEVKDPPPGSSSHQLRLRFAELLEGYRPGRIIRVHCDGWPNQRLPAE
;
A
#
# COMPACT_ATOMS: atom_id res chain seq x y z
N MET A 1 22.31 30.11 13.42
CA MET A 1 21.49 29.11 12.71
C MET A 1 21.82 29.28 11.25
N ASP A 2 22.74 28.46 10.75
CA ASP A 2 23.16 28.54 9.35
C ASP A 2 22.14 27.77 8.51
N ILE A 3 21.44 28.50 7.65
CA ILE A 3 20.50 27.95 6.67
C ILE A 3 21.27 27.85 5.36
N TRP A 4 21.60 26.62 4.96
CA TRP A 4 22.31 26.33 3.72
C TRP A 4 21.29 26.21 2.58
N LEU A 5 21.38 27.11 1.60
CA LEU A 5 20.46 27.21 0.45
C LEU A 5 21.16 26.91 -0.88
N ASP A 6 22.42 26.46 -0.85
CA ASP A 6 23.15 26.02 -2.03
C ASP A 6 22.56 24.73 -2.62
N GLU A 7 22.87 24.48 -3.89
CA GLU A 7 22.29 23.36 -4.63
C GLU A 7 22.67 22.00 -4.01
N ASP A 8 23.92 21.82 -3.61
CA ASP A 8 24.41 20.59 -2.98
C ASP A 8 23.62 20.29 -1.69
N SER A 9 23.41 21.31 -0.85
CA SER A 9 22.60 21.20 0.37
C SER A 9 21.13 20.82 0.07
N ARG A 10 20.55 21.38 -1.01
CA ARG A 10 19.17 21.07 -1.43
C ARG A 10 19.05 19.63 -1.96
N GLU A 11 20.02 19.16 -2.73
CA GLU A 11 20.07 17.78 -3.23
C GLU A 11 20.18 16.79 -2.06
N ILE A 12 21.09 17.05 -1.11
CA ILE A 12 21.26 16.21 0.09
C ILE A 12 19.96 16.17 0.90
N ALA A 13 19.33 17.32 1.15
CA ALA A 13 18.09 17.39 1.90
C ALA A 13 16.95 16.61 1.20
N THR A 14 16.87 16.72 -0.13
CA THR A 14 15.89 15.99 -0.96
C THR A 14 16.08 14.48 -0.84
N GLU A 15 17.31 14.00 -0.96
CA GLU A 15 17.62 12.57 -0.85
C GLU A 15 17.36 12.04 0.57
N LEU A 16 17.67 12.81 1.61
CA LEU A 16 17.34 12.43 2.99
C LEU A 16 15.83 12.34 3.22
N GLN A 17 15.05 13.28 2.68
CA GLN A 17 13.59 13.27 2.75
C GLN A 17 13.01 12.05 2.01
N ARG A 18 13.49 11.77 0.80
CA ARG A 18 13.13 10.59 0.00
C ARG A 18 13.40 9.30 0.77
N ARG A 19 14.61 9.11 1.31
CA ARG A 19 14.97 7.92 2.10
C ARG A 19 14.10 7.75 3.34
N ARG A 20 13.81 8.83 4.05
CA ARG A 20 12.93 8.81 5.22
C ARG A 20 11.52 8.40 4.84
N HIS A 21 11.01 8.93 3.72
CA HIS A 21 9.70 8.59 3.20
C HIS A 21 9.61 7.12 2.77
N ILE A 22 10.59 6.61 2.01
CA ILE A 22 10.68 5.19 1.63
C ILE A 22 10.67 4.29 2.87
N ARG A 23 11.49 4.62 3.87
CA ARG A 23 11.51 3.86 5.13
C ARG A 23 10.15 3.89 5.80
N TYR A 24 9.52 5.06 5.91
CA TYR A 24 8.18 5.17 6.49
C TYR A 24 7.18 4.24 5.80
N GLN A 25 7.18 4.19 4.46
CA GLN A 25 6.32 3.32 3.67
C GLN A 25 6.62 1.83 3.87
N HIS A 26 7.89 1.41 4.05
CA HIS A 26 8.20 0.02 4.39
C HIS A 26 7.58 -0.43 5.71
N TYR A 27 7.59 0.45 6.74
CA TYR A 27 7.02 0.13 8.05
C TYR A 27 5.49 0.25 8.10
N HIS A 28 4.91 1.21 7.38
CA HIS A 28 3.47 1.51 7.39
C HIS A 28 2.69 0.88 6.23
N TRP A 29 3.40 0.24 5.30
CA TRP A 29 2.89 -0.42 4.10
C TRP A 29 2.25 0.55 3.09
N LEU A 30 2.03 0.10 1.85
CA LEU A 30 1.50 0.97 0.80
C LEU A 30 0.00 1.19 0.98
N ALA A 31 -0.47 2.43 0.90
CA ALA A 31 -1.89 2.74 1.01
C ALA A 31 -2.62 2.62 -0.33
N GLY A 32 -3.90 2.26 -0.26
CA GLY A 32 -4.81 2.22 -1.39
C GLY A 32 -6.25 2.26 -0.94
N TRP A 33 -7.18 2.37 -1.90
CA TRP A 33 -8.60 2.21 -1.66
C TRP A 33 -9.14 0.98 -2.38
N ILE A 34 -10.27 0.49 -1.89
CA ILE A 34 -11.01 -0.59 -2.53
C ILE A 34 -11.99 0.00 -3.55
N ASP A 35 -11.82 -0.35 -4.82
CA ASP A 35 -12.73 0.05 -5.90
C ASP A 35 -13.97 -0.85 -5.94
N LYS A 36 -13.76 -2.17 -5.89
CA LYS A 36 -14.80 -3.16 -6.09
C LYS A 36 -14.52 -4.42 -5.27
N VAL A 37 -15.59 -5.06 -4.83
CA VAL A 37 -15.55 -6.34 -4.12
C VAL A 37 -16.55 -7.29 -4.78
N GLU A 38 -16.06 -8.46 -5.17
CA GLU A 38 -16.84 -9.55 -5.75
C GLU A 38 -16.78 -10.74 -4.81
N HIS A 39 -17.87 -11.00 -4.10
CA HIS A 39 -17.93 -12.09 -3.13
C HIS A 39 -18.08 -13.46 -3.80
N GLU A 40 -17.35 -14.45 -3.32
CA GLU A 40 -17.54 -15.86 -3.62
C GLU A 40 -18.50 -16.49 -2.58
N ASN A 41 -19.09 -17.64 -2.91
CA ASN A 41 -20.13 -18.27 -2.08
C ASN A 41 -19.68 -18.67 -0.66
N PHE A 42 -18.38 -18.86 -0.43
CA PHE A 42 -17.81 -19.33 0.84
C PHE A 42 -17.15 -18.22 1.67
N GLY A 43 -17.51 -16.96 1.44
CA GLY A 43 -17.01 -15.81 2.23
C GLY A 43 -15.67 -15.24 1.75
N GLY A 44 -15.01 -15.89 0.79
CA GLY A 44 -13.92 -15.31 0.03
C GLY A 44 -14.39 -14.32 -1.03
N GLY A 45 -13.46 -13.84 -1.86
CA GLY A 45 -13.80 -12.97 -2.97
C GLY A 45 -12.62 -12.32 -3.66
N ASN A 46 -12.92 -11.68 -4.79
CA ASN A 46 -11.97 -10.85 -5.51
C ASN A 46 -12.18 -9.39 -5.13
N VAL A 47 -11.10 -8.73 -4.74
CA VAL A 47 -11.09 -7.30 -4.39
C VAL A 47 -10.22 -6.57 -5.40
N THR A 48 -10.80 -5.57 -6.04
CA THR A 48 -10.05 -4.63 -6.89
C THR A 48 -9.64 -3.44 -6.03
N ILE A 49 -8.35 -3.18 -6.00
CA ILE A 49 -7.75 -2.09 -5.22
C ILE A 49 -6.93 -1.20 -6.13
N THR A 50 -6.88 0.09 -5.78
CA THR A 50 -6.01 1.06 -6.45
C THR A 50 -5.11 1.70 -5.41
N LEU A 51 -3.80 1.66 -5.64
CA LEU A 51 -2.81 2.24 -4.73
C LEU A 51 -2.78 3.76 -4.88
N PHE A 52 -2.51 4.49 -3.80
CA PHE A 52 -2.41 5.95 -3.82
C PHE A 52 -1.11 6.41 -4.47
N ASP A 53 -1.13 7.61 -5.04
CA ASP A 53 0.05 8.29 -5.59
C ASP A 53 0.96 8.88 -4.47
N GLY A 54 2.09 9.46 -4.86
CA GLY A 54 3.04 10.09 -3.94
C GLY A 54 3.99 9.11 -3.25
N ILE A 55 3.99 7.85 -3.69
CA ILE A 55 4.88 6.79 -3.22
C ILE A 55 6.05 6.67 -4.20
N ASP A 56 7.22 6.33 -3.68
CA ASP A 56 8.40 6.13 -4.52
C ASP A 56 8.18 5.03 -5.55
N SER A 57 8.55 5.29 -6.82
CA SER A 57 8.36 4.32 -7.90
C SER A 57 9.09 3.00 -7.63
N SER A 58 10.22 3.03 -6.92
CA SER A 58 10.97 1.82 -6.56
C SER A 58 10.12 0.82 -5.76
N LEU A 59 9.19 1.31 -4.94
CA LEU A 59 8.34 0.46 -4.11
C LEU A 59 7.28 -0.26 -4.93
N TYR A 60 6.72 0.38 -5.96
CA TYR A 60 5.81 -0.33 -6.87
C TYR A 60 6.54 -1.39 -7.70
N GLU A 61 7.78 -1.12 -8.11
CA GLU A 61 8.60 -2.11 -8.82
C GLU A 61 8.94 -3.32 -7.94
N GLU A 62 9.22 -3.12 -6.64
CA GLU A 62 9.37 -4.22 -5.69
C GLU A 62 8.10 -5.07 -5.56
N PHE A 63 6.93 -4.43 -5.46
CA PHE A 63 5.65 -5.13 -5.46
C PHE A 63 5.42 -5.88 -6.77
N LYS A 64 5.77 -5.26 -7.90
CA LYS A 64 5.60 -5.84 -9.22
C LYS A 64 6.49 -7.06 -9.44
N ALA A 65 7.69 -7.08 -8.86
CA ALA A 65 8.57 -8.24 -8.85
C ALA A 65 7.99 -9.42 -8.04
N LYS A 66 7.16 -9.15 -7.03
CA LYS A 66 6.58 -10.15 -6.10
C LYS A 66 5.13 -10.52 -6.39
N LYS A 67 4.62 -10.23 -7.59
CA LYS A 67 3.23 -10.57 -7.97
C LYS A 67 2.87 -12.06 -7.84
N GLY A 68 3.85 -12.96 -7.83
CA GLY A 68 3.64 -14.40 -7.64
C GLY A 68 3.43 -14.82 -6.18
N GLU A 69 3.65 -13.91 -5.23
CA GLU A 69 3.52 -14.15 -3.80
C GLU A 69 2.21 -13.58 -3.25
N ASP A 70 1.82 -14.05 -2.07
CA ASP A 70 0.66 -13.51 -1.36
C ASP A 70 0.98 -12.13 -0.79
N PHE A 71 0.06 -11.18 -0.98
CA PHE A 71 0.16 -9.86 -0.36
C PHE A 71 -0.68 -9.79 0.91
N GLY A 72 -0.07 -9.28 1.98
CA GLY A 72 -0.78 -8.99 3.22
C GLY A 72 -1.57 -7.70 3.07
N VAL A 73 -2.89 -7.76 3.16
CA VAL A 73 -3.75 -6.58 3.10
C VAL A 73 -4.44 -6.38 4.44
N VAL A 74 -4.47 -5.14 4.92
CA VAL A 74 -5.18 -4.77 6.15
C VAL A 74 -6.03 -3.53 5.90
N THR A 75 -7.20 -3.46 6.52
CA THR A 75 -8.06 -2.28 6.44
C THR A 75 -7.54 -1.19 7.37
N ALA A 76 -7.41 0.02 6.85
CA ALA A 76 -6.97 1.19 7.60
C ALA A 76 -8.12 2.16 7.87
N GLU A 77 -7.97 2.96 8.92
CA GLU A 77 -8.85 4.08 9.20
C GLU A 77 -8.60 5.25 8.24
N LYS A 78 -9.46 6.28 8.30
CA LYS A 78 -9.32 7.49 7.48
C LYS A 78 -7.99 8.22 7.66
N THR A 79 -7.35 8.05 8.82
CA THR A 79 -6.02 8.59 9.13
C THR A 79 -4.88 7.71 8.60
N LEU A 80 -5.19 6.67 7.81
CA LEU A 80 -4.27 5.62 7.36
C LEU A 80 -3.66 4.76 8.48
N ARG A 81 -4.19 4.88 9.70
CA ARG A 81 -3.80 4.09 10.87
C ARG A 81 -4.34 2.67 10.76
N THR A 82 -3.51 1.71 11.13
CA THR A 82 -3.88 0.30 11.34
C THR A 82 -3.64 -0.06 12.81
N TRP A 83 -4.54 -0.80 13.45
CA TRP A 83 -4.40 -1.16 14.87
C TRP A 83 -3.30 -2.19 15.09
N TRP A 84 -3.36 -3.33 14.41
CA TRP A 84 -2.31 -4.32 14.46
C TRP A 84 -2.16 -5.04 13.12
N HIS A 85 -1.36 -4.44 12.24
CA HIS A 85 -1.26 -4.89 10.85
C HIS A 85 -0.92 -6.38 10.66
N ASN A 86 -0.16 -7.01 11.57
CA ASN A 86 0.21 -8.42 11.49
C ASN A 86 -0.97 -9.34 11.81
N ASN A 87 -1.78 -8.94 12.78
CA ASN A 87 -2.92 -9.73 13.24
C ASN A 87 -4.14 -9.51 12.35
N ASP A 88 -4.32 -8.27 11.88
CA ASP A 88 -5.52 -7.86 11.16
C ASP A 88 -5.40 -8.08 9.64
N LYS A 89 -4.21 -8.44 9.14
CA LYS A 89 -4.02 -8.70 7.71
C LYS A 89 -4.72 -9.97 7.26
N LYS A 90 -5.21 -9.93 6.03
CA LYS A 90 -5.59 -11.11 5.24
C LYS A 90 -4.66 -11.21 4.04
N ASN A 91 -4.25 -12.42 3.72
CA ASN A 91 -3.40 -12.69 2.58
C ASN A 91 -4.27 -12.77 1.31
N GLY A 92 -3.91 -11.99 0.30
CA GLY A 92 -4.57 -11.95 -0.99
C GLY A 92 -3.60 -12.33 -2.10
N GLN A 93 -4.00 -13.28 -2.94
CA GLN A 93 -3.24 -13.68 -4.13
C GLN A 93 -3.44 -12.66 -5.24
N VAL A 94 -2.35 -12.21 -5.86
CA VAL A 94 -2.45 -11.30 -7.01
C VAL A 94 -2.93 -12.06 -8.24
N VAL A 95 -4.18 -11.83 -8.63
CA VAL A 95 -4.77 -12.40 -9.85
C VAL A 95 -4.37 -11.56 -11.06
N GLU A 96 -4.39 -10.25 -10.90
CA GLU A 96 -4.15 -9.32 -11.98
C GLU A 96 -3.51 -8.04 -11.47
N TRP A 97 -2.60 -7.49 -12.26
CA TRP A 97 -2.02 -6.18 -12.03
C TRP A 97 -2.12 -5.37 -13.30
N LYS A 98 -2.85 -4.27 -13.24
CA LYS A 98 -3.15 -3.39 -14.36
C LYS A 98 -2.58 -2.01 -14.09
N GLU A 99 -1.94 -1.45 -15.12
CA GLU A 99 -1.54 -0.06 -15.14
C GLU A 99 -2.59 0.74 -15.93
N VAL A 100 -3.27 1.66 -15.25
CA VAL A 100 -4.31 2.53 -15.81
C VAL A 100 -3.64 3.76 -16.42
N LYS A 101 -3.97 4.05 -17.68
CA LYS A 101 -3.57 5.29 -18.37
C LYS A 101 -4.47 6.43 -17.87
N ASP A 102 -3.87 7.56 -17.50
CA ASP A 102 -4.53 8.76 -16.97
C ASP A 102 -5.35 8.52 -15.69
N PRO A 103 -4.70 8.11 -14.58
CA PRO A 103 -5.38 7.93 -13.31
C PRO A 103 -5.92 9.26 -12.76
N PRO A 104 -7.01 9.24 -11.97
CA PRO A 104 -7.50 10.44 -11.31
C PRO A 104 -6.45 10.99 -10.33
N PRO A 105 -6.45 12.31 -10.05
CA PRO A 105 -5.48 12.90 -9.13
C PRO A 105 -5.44 12.19 -7.77
N GLY A 106 -4.23 11.86 -7.29
CA GLY A 106 -4.02 11.15 -6.02
C GLY A 106 -4.08 9.61 -6.11
N SER A 107 -4.43 9.06 -7.27
CA SER A 107 -4.34 7.64 -7.57
C SER A 107 -3.00 7.34 -8.24
N SER A 108 -2.31 6.29 -7.78
CA SER A 108 -1.29 5.70 -8.62
C SER A 108 -1.95 5.07 -9.83
N SER A 109 -1.23 4.93 -10.94
CA SER A 109 -1.68 4.17 -12.11
C SER A 109 -1.82 2.66 -11.80
N HIS A 110 -1.46 2.19 -10.60
CA HIS A 110 -1.43 0.76 -10.27
C HIS A 110 -2.75 0.29 -9.64
N GLN A 111 -3.47 -0.54 -10.39
CA GLN A 111 -4.66 -1.24 -9.95
C GLN A 111 -4.38 -2.75 -9.85
N LEU A 112 -4.75 -3.36 -8.74
CA LEU A 112 -4.55 -4.78 -8.48
C LEU A 112 -5.89 -5.47 -8.28
N ARG A 113 -6.01 -6.70 -8.77
CA ARG A 113 -7.09 -7.62 -8.42
C ARG A 113 -6.53 -8.72 -7.54
N LEU A 114 -6.96 -8.73 -6.29
CA LEU A 114 -6.50 -9.66 -5.26
C LEU A 114 -7.61 -10.66 -4.94
N ARG A 115 -7.28 -11.95 -4.88
CA ARG A 115 -8.19 -13.00 -4.45
C ARG A 115 -7.93 -13.37 -3.00
N PHE A 116 -8.96 -13.33 -2.18
CA PHE A 116 -8.91 -13.71 -0.77
C PHE A 116 -9.73 -14.96 -0.53
N ALA A 117 -9.21 -15.85 0.31
CA ALA A 117 -9.96 -17.02 0.78
C ALA A 117 -11.09 -16.63 1.74
N GLU A 118 -10.90 -15.57 2.52
CA GLU A 118 -11.87 -15.04 3.47
C GLU A 118 -11.82 -13.51 3.47
N LEU A 119 -12.98 -12.88 3.29
CA LEU A 119 -13.15 -11.44 3.40
C LEU A 119 -13.88 -11.08 4.68
N LEU A 120 -13.35 -10.08 5.38
CA LEU A 120 -14.01 -9.47 6.53
C LEU A 120 -14.85 -8.26 6.11
N GLU A 121 -15.73 -7.84 7.00
CA GLU A 121 -16.62 -6.69 6.82
C GLU A 121 -15.90 -5.37 6.45
N GLY A 122 -14.64 -5.23 6.85
CA GLY A 122 -13.84 -4.04 6.53
C GLY A 122 -13.45 -3.90 5.06
N TYR A 123 -13.52 -4.98 4.27
CA TYR A 123 -13.19 -4.98 2.84
C TYR A 123 -14.42 -4.60 2.01
N ARG A 124 -14.83 -3.35 2.11
CA ARG A 124 -15.95 -2.78 1.33
C ARG A 124 -15.47 -1.70 0.36
N PRO A 125 -16.16 -1.50 -0.78
CA PRO A 125 -15.86 -0.41 -1.69
C PRO A 125 -15.78 0.94 -0.97
N GLY A 126 -14.76 1.74 -1.30
CA GLY A 126 -14.47 3.04 -0.68
C GLY A 126 -13.71 2.97 0.65
N ARG A 127 -13.43 1.79 1.21
CA ARG A 127 -12.55 1.65 2.38
C ARG A 127 -11.08 1.77 1.98
N ILE A 128 -10.28 2.25 2.91
CA ILE A 128 -8.84 2.41 2.76
C ILE A 128 -8.15 1.14 3.29
N ILE A 129 -7.10 0.75 2.62
CA ILE A 129 -6.28 -0.41 2.99
C ILE A 129 -4.80 -0.05 2.99
N ARG A 130 -4.02 -0.92 3.62
CA ARG A 130 -2.56 -0.98 3.55
C ARG A 130 -2.13 -2.35 3.01
N VAL A 131 -1.17 -2.37 2.11
CA VAL A 131 -0.71 -3.57 1.39
C VAL A 131 0.77 -3.81 1.65
N HIS A 132 1.11 -5.04 2.02
CA HIS A 132 2.42 -5.57 2.35
C HIS A 132 2.81 -6.66 1.36
N CYS A 133 4.09 -6.71 0.99
CA CYS A 133 4.69 -7.84 0.28
C CYS A 133 5.79 -8.48 1.15
N ASP A 134 6.17 -9.72 0.85
CA ASP A 134 7.13 -10.45 1.68
C ASP A 134 8.47 -9.71 1.83
N GLY A 135 9.17 -9.91 2.94
CA GLY A 135 10.44 -9.25 3.24
C GLY A 135 10.36 -7.79 3.71
N TRP A 136 9.17 -7.17 3.70
CA TRP A 136 8.98 -5.87 4.35
C TRP A 136 8.78 -6.01 5.86
N PRO A 137 9.20 -5.01 6.67
CA PRO A 137 8.98 -5.02 8.12
C PRO A 137 7.51 -5.22 8.49
N ASN A 138 7.28 -6.12 9.44
CA ASN A 138 5.97 -6.43 9.99
C ASN A 138 6.03 -6.29 11.51
N GLN A 139 6.06 -5.05 11.98
CA GLN A 139 6.24 -4.68 13.38
C GLN A 139 5.05 -3.87 13.88
N ARG A 140 4.58 -4.17 15.09
CA ARG A 140 3.54 -3.37 15.75
C ARG A 140 3.96 -1.90 15.76
N LEU A 141 3.20 -1.07 15.06
CA LEU A 141 3.42 0.36 15.04
C LEU A 141 3.21 0.93 16.45
N PRO A 142 4.00 1.93 16.86
CA PRO A 142 3.76 2.64 18.11
C PRO A 142 2.36 3.26 18.11
N ALA A 143 1.78 3.44 19.29
CA ALA A 143 0.59 4.27 19.41
C ALA A 143 0.96 5.71 19.02
N GLU A 144 0.23 6.27 18.06
CA GLU A 144 0.25 7.71 17.79
C GLU A 144 -0.29 8.50 18.98
#